data_AF-A0A550HMT1-F1
#
_entry.id   AF-A0A550HMT1-F1
#
_cell.length_a   1.000
_cell.length_b   1.000
_cell.length_c   1.000
_cell.angle_alpha   90.00
_cell.angle_beta   90.00
_cell.angle_gamma   90.00
#
_symmetry.space_group_name_H-M   'P 1'
#
loop_
_entity.id
_entity.type
_entity.pdbx_description
1 polymer ?
#
loop_
_entity_poly.entity_id
_entity_poly.type
_entity_poly.pdbx_seq_one_letter_code
_entity_poly.pdbx_strand_id
1 'polypeptide(L)' 'MVLNKMQHIRKISNIDKVTFALLLEEGKARITELEFHVTLTKMQIKQALTQLVAQGTVAYEASTHQYKLI' A
#
# COMPACT_ATOMS: atom_id res chain seq x y z
N MET A 1 10.23 -29.78 25.82
CA MET A 1 10.04 -28.32 25.90
C MET A 1 9.10 -27.93 24.77
N VAL A 2 7.84 -27.62 25.09
CA VAL A 2 6.75 -27.53 24.11
C VAL A 2 6.90 -26.26 23.27
N LEU A 3 6.92 -26.43 21.95
CA LEU A 3 6.87 -25.38 20.93
C LEU A 3 5.61 -24.54 21.09
N ASN A 4 5.73 -23.36 21.70
CA ASN A 4 4.64 -22.38 21.72
C ASN A 4 4.98 -21.19 20.81
N LYS A 5 5.16 -21.46 19.51
CA LYS A 5 5.11 -20.42 18.47
C LYS A 5 3.64 -20.17 18.16
N MET A 6 2.94 -19.48 19.06
CA MET A 6 1.72 -18.78 18.64
C MET A 6 2.15 -17.78 17.58
N GLN A 7 1.90 -18.09 16.31
CA GLN A 7 2.10 -17.16 15.22
C GLN A 7 1.20 -15.96 15.52
N HIS A 8 1.78 -14.86 16.00
CA HIS A 8 1.05 -13.63 16.19
C HIS A 8 0.41 -13.26 14.85
N ILE A 9 -0.92 -13.24 14.79
CA ILE A 9 -1.64 -12.71 13.64
C ILE A 9 -1.18 -11.26 13.48
N ARG A 10 -0.29 -11.01 12.52
CA ARG A 10 0.26 -9.68 12.28
C ARG A 10 -0.89 -8.76 11.89
N LYS A 11 -1.05 -7.65 12.61
CA LYS A 11 -2.00 -6.61 12.21
C LYS A 11 -1.61 -6.09 10.82
N ILE A 12 -2.53 -6.17 9.87
CA ILE A 12 -2.35 -5.63 8.52
C ILE A 12 -2.37 -4.10 8.64
N SER A 13 -1.25 -3.47 8.30
CA SER A 13 -1.09 -2.01 8.32
C SER A 13 -1.73 -1.35 7.11
N ASN A 14 -1.87 -0.02 7.14
CA ASN A 14 -2.34 0.73 5.98
C ASN A 14 -1.36 0.63 4.80
N ILE A 15 -0.06 0.49 5.06
CA ILE A 15 0.95 0.26 4.03
C ILE A 15 0.71 -1.09 3.36
N ASP A 16 0.45 -2.15 4.14
CA ASP A 16 0.17 -3.48 3.60
C ASP A 16 -1.08 -3.46 2.70
N LYS A 17 -2.13 -2.77 3.15
CA LYS A 17 -3.36 -2.58 2.38
C LYS A 17 -3.09 -1.85 1.06
N VAL A 18 -2.42 -0.71 1.10
CA VAL A 18 -2.12 0.09 -0.10
C VAL A 18 -1.20 -0.65 -1.07
N THR A 19 -0.23 -1.40 -0.54
CA THR A 19 0.64 -2.25 -1.36
C THR A 19 -0.17 -3.34 -2.06
N PHE A 20 -1.09 -3.99 -1.35
CA PHE A 20 -1.98 -4.98 -1.95
C PHE A 20 -2.90 -4.37 -3.01
N ALA A 21 -3.48 -3.20 -2.76
CA ALA A 21 -4.30 -2.49 -3.75
C ALA A 21 -3.50 -2.13 -5.02
N LEU A 22 -2.25 -1.70 -4.87
CA LEU A 22 -1.38 -1.46 -6.02
C LEU A 22 -1.13 -2.74 -6.81
N LEU A 23 -0.94 -3.88 -6.15
CA LEU A 23 -0.76 -5.18 -6.83
C LEU A 23 -2.01 -5.62 -7.59
N LEU A 24 -3.21 -5.34 -7.05
CA LEU A 24 -4.48 -5.61 -7.76
C LEU A 24 -4.63 -4.75 -9.01
N GLU A 25 -4.12 -3.52 -8.99
CA GLU A 25 -4.09 -2.58 -10.11
C GLU A 25 -2.84 -2.75 -10.99
N GLU A 26 -2.35 -3.99 -11.15
CA GLU A 26 -1.19 -4.34 -11.99
C GLU A 26 0.09 -3.53 -11.69
N GLY A 27 0.22 -3.09 -10.43
CA GLY A 27 1.34 -2.28 -9.95
C GLY A 27 1.29 -0.81 -10.37
N LYS A 28 0.18 -0.31 -10.91
CA LYS A 28 0.05 1.09 -11.34
C LYS A 28 -1.35 1.66 -11.09
N ALA A 29 -1.46 2.64 -10.20
CA ALA A 29 -2.76 3.23 -9.86
C ALA A 29 -2.70 4.71 -9.46
N ARG A 30 -3.83 5.41 -9.61
CA ARG A 30 -4.12 6.71 -8.99
C ARG A 30 -4.71 6.49 -7.60
N ILE A 31 -4.63 7.52 -6.75
CA ILE A 31 -5.19 7.45 -5.39
C ILE A 31 -6.69 7.09 -5.39
N THR A 32 -7.45 7.61 -6.36
CA THR A 32 -8.90 7.35 -6.47
C THR A 32 -9.22 5.89 -6.81
N GLU A 33 -8.33 5.21 -7.53
CA GLU A 33 -8.47 3.79 -7.86
C GLU A 33 -8.16 2.94 -6.62
N LEU A 34 -7.11 3.30 -5.88
CA LEU A 34 -6.76 2.64 -4.62
C LEU A 34 -7.85 2.77 -3.54
N GLU A 35 -8.54 3.91 -3.47
CA GLU A 35 -9.63 4.16 -2.52
C GLU A 35 -10.80 3.17 -2.68
N PHE A 36 -11.00 2.61 -3.87
CA PHE A 36 -12.02 1.58 -4.11
C PHE A 36 -11.66 0.23 -3.47
N HIS A 37 -10.38 -0.12 -3.44
CA HIS A 37 -9.91 -1.45 -2.99
C HIS A 37 -9.67 -1.54 -1.50
N VAL A 38 -9.29 -0.44 -0.87
CA VAL A 38 -8.91 -0.41 0.54
C VAL A 38 -9.78 0.60 1.25
N THR A 39 -10.56 0.12 2.23
CA THR A 39 -11.46 0.92 3.07
C THR A 39 -10.68 1.92 3.95
N LEU A 40 -10.00 2.85 3.31
CA LEU A 40 -9.08 3.83 3.85
C LEU A 40 -9.49 5.19 3.31
N THR A 41 -9.27 6.22 4.10
CA THR A 41 -9.48 7.58 3.60
C THR A 41 -8.37 7.95 2.62
N LYS A 42 -8.68 8.86 1.69
CA LYS A 42 -7.69 9.47 0.80
C LYS A 42 -6.43 9.97 1.52
N MET A 43 -6.54 10.48 2.74
CA MET A 43 -5.40 10.94 3.54
C MET A 43 -4.53 9.76 3.99
N GLN A 44 -5.12 8.67 4.46
CA GLN A 44 -4.39 7.46 4.86
C GLN A 44 -3.68 6.82 3.68
N ILE A 45 -4.33 6.79 2.51
CA ILE A 45 -3.72 6.29 1.26
C ILE A 45 -2.52 7.15 0.87
N LYS A 46 -2.67 8.48 0.89
CA LYS A 46 -1.56 9.41 0.63
C LYS A 46 -0.39 9.19 1.59
N GLN A 47 -0.64 9.06 2.88
CA GLN A 47 0.41 8.84 3.87
C GLN A 47 1.18 7.53 3.60
N ALA A 48 0.47 6.45 3.32
CA ALA A 48 1.09 5.17 2.98
C ALA A 48 1.90 5.25 1.67
N LEU A 49 1.37 5.87 0.62
CA LEU A 49 2.08 6.06 -0.64
C LEU A 49 3.32 6.94 -0.47
N THR A 50 3.25 8.02 0.31
CA THR A 50 4.43 8.86 0.63
C THR A 50 5.52 8.04 1.31
N GLN A 51 5.15 7.14 2.23
CA GLN A 51 6.12 6.26 2.89
C GLN A 51 6.72 5.24 1.91
N LEU A 52 5.90 4.63 1.05
CA LEU A 52 6.37 3.69 0.02
C LEU A 52 7.30 4.37 -1.01
N VAL A 53 7.04 5.63 -1.35
CA VAL A 53 7.93 6.44 -2.21
C VAL A 53 9.25 6.74 -1.49
N ALA A 54 9.20 7.15 -0.23
CA ALA A 54 10.41 7.40 0.57
C ALA A 54 11.26 6.13 0.76
N GLN A 55 10.63 4.95 0.77
CA GLN A 55 11.29 3.64 0.82
C GLN A 55 11.82 3.16 -0.54
N GLY A 56 11.50 3.85 -1.63
CA GLY A 56 11.88 3.45 -2.99
C GLY A 56 11.11 2.23 -3.52
N THR A 57 9.96 1.90 -2.93
CA THR A 57 9.09 0.79 -3.38
C THR A 57 8.11 1.24 -4.47
N VAL A 58 7.75 2.52 -4.46
CA VAL A 58 6.80 3.11 -5.39
C VAL A 58 7.39 4.38 -6.00
N ALA A 59 7.24 4.57 -7.31
CA ALA A 59 7.51 5.83 -7.99
C ALA A 59 6.21 6.62 -8.18
N TYR A 60 6.26 7.94 -7.99
CA TYR A 60 5.17 8.84 -8.34
C TYR A 60 5.45 9.57 -9.66
N GLU A 61 4.55 9.43 -10.63
CA GLU A 61 4.60 10.12 -11.91
C GLU A 61 3.66 11.34 -11.88
N ALA A 62 4.24 12.54 -11.84
CA ALA A 62 3.47 13.78 -11.69
C ALA A 62 2.63 14.15 -12.92
N SER A 63 3.06 13.78 -14.13
CA SER A 63 2.32 14.05 -15.38
C SER A 63 0.98 13.33 -15.44
N THR A 64 0.91 12.11 -14.88
CA THR A 64 -0.28 11.23 -14.93
C THR A 64 -0.99 11.10 -13.59
N HIS A 65 -0.38 11.62 -12.51
CA HIS A 65 -0.78 11.46 -11.12
C HIS A 65 -0.87 9.99 -10.68
N GLN A 66 -0.01 9.15 -11.24
CA GLN A 66 0.00 7.71 -10.99
C GLN A 66 1.16 7.30 -10.09
N TYR A 67 0.91 6.27 -9.30
CA TYR A 67 1.89 5.58 -8.47
C TYR A 67 2.21 4.24 -9.14
N LYS A 68 3.48 3.88 -9.23
CA LYS A 68 3.95 2.65 -9.88
C LYS A 68 4.89 1.88 -8.95
N LEU A 69 4.67 0.58 -8.78
CA LEU A 69 5.64 -0.30 -8.10
C LEU A 69 6.96 -0.33 -8.87
N ILE A 70 8.08 -0.26 -8.14
CA ILE A 70 9.45 -0.31 -8.67
C ILE A 70 9.97 -1.74 -8.62
#